data_AF-A0A7J6KKS6-F1
#
_entry.id   AF-A0A7J6KKS6-F1
#
_cell.length_a   1.000
_cell.length_b   1.000
_cell.length_c   1.000
_cell.angle_alpha   90.00
_cell.angle_beta   90.00
_cell.angle_gamma   90.00
#
_symmetry.space_group_name_H-M   'P 1'
#
loop_
_entity.id
_entity.type
_entity.pdbx_description
1 polymer ?
#
loop_
_entity_poly.entity_id
_entity_poly.type
_entity_poly.pdbx_seq_one_letter_code
_entity_poly.pdbx_strand_id
1 'polypeptide(L)'
;CIRTVTAFGGQQREIERYSSALEDARRGGTKAGLYTGISLGLTFAAIYAAYALTIWYGGTLVRDGTINALSGLPYTGGDVIAVFFSALMATFGLGQAMPPIQIFQIGKASAGEIYRVIDEEVPLIETSITREMTSTTSSSSTPPPPPPVSFSKLSFRDVCFTYPSRPEVQVLSNVSFDITTGMKVAFVGESGSGKSTVMALLERFYDP
;
A
#
# COMPACT_ATOMS: atom_id res chain seq x y z
N CYS A 1 -7.14 18.20 -14.85
CA CYS A 1 -6.73 19.47 -15.52
C CYS A 1 -7.80 20.54 -15.39
N ILE A 2 -7.61 21.55 -14.54
CA ILE A 2 -8.60 22.63 -14.35
C ILE A 2 -8.84 23.45 -15.63
N ARG A 3 -7.79 23.69 -16.42
CA ARG A 3 -7.86 24.46 -17.69
C ARG A 3 -8.83 23.86 -18.71
N THR A 4 -8.88 22.53 -18.80
CA THR A 4 -9.79 21.82 -19.70
C THR A 4 -11.23 21.98 -19.23
N VAL A 5 -11.50 21.78 -17.94
CA VAL A 5 -12.84 21.94 -17.36
C VAL A 5 -13.35 23.36 -17.58
N THR A 6 -12.50 24.37 -17.37
CA THR A 6 -12.88 25.78 -17.60
C THR A 6 -13.11 26.11 -19.07
N ALA A 7 -12.28 25.58 -19.97
CA ALA A 7 -12.40 25.83 -21.41
C ALA A 7 -13.70 25.28 -22.01
N PHE A 8 -14.20 24.17 -21.47
CA PHE A 8 -15.46 23.55 -21.89
C PHE A 8 -16.68 23.96 -21.04
N GLY A 9 -16.54 24.91 -20.11
CA GLY A 9 -17.65 25.32 -19.22
C GLY A 9 -18.18 24.20 -18.32
N GLY A 10 -17.35 23.18 -18.05
CA GLY A 10 -17.74 21.93 -17.38
C GLY A 10 -17.74 21.99 -15.84
N GLN A 11 -17.55 23.16 -15.24
CA GLN A 11 -17.41 23.30 -13.78
C GLN A 11 -18.63 22.74 -13.05
N GLN A 12 -19.83 23.09 -13.50
CA GLN A 12 -21.08 22.65 -12.87
C GLN A 12 -21.24 21.12 -12.94
N ARG A 13 -20.90 20.52 -14.09
CA ARG A 13 -20.91 19.08 -14.29
C ARG A 13 -19.94 18.34 -13.36
N GLU A 14 -18.74 18.89 -13.16
CA GLU A 14 -17.75 18.30 -12.26
C GLU A 14 -18.16 18.44 -10.78
N ILE A 15 -18.77 19.56 -10.41
CA ILE A 15 -19.33 19.77 -9.06
C ILE A 15 -20.44 18.74 -8.79
N GLU A 16 -21.36 18.55 -9.72
CA GLU A 16 -22.45 17.57 -9.59
C GLU A 16 -21.93 16.13 -9.53
N ARG A 17 -20.93 15.79 -10.35
CA ARG A 17 -20.29 14.47 -10.28
C ARG A 17 -19.63 14.24 -8.93
N TYR A 18 -18.95 15.25 -8.40
CA TYR A 18 -18.29 15.18 -7.10
C TYR A 18 -19.31 15.10 -5.95
N SER A 19 -20.37 15.93 -5.97
CA SER A 19 -21.41 15.91 -4.94
C SER A 19 -22.17 14.59 -4.92
N SER A 20 -22.48 14.04 -6.10
CA SER A 20 -23.12 12.73 -6.24
C SER A 20 -22.25 11.62 -5.66
N ALA A 21 -20.94 11.60 -5.97
CA ALA A 21 -20.00 10.64 -5.38
C ALA A 21 -19.87 10.79 -3.85
N LEU A 22 -20.04 12.00 -3.31
CA LEU A 22 -20.02 12.25 -1.87
C LEU A 22 -21.27 11.77 -1.14
N GLU A 23 -22.42 11.59 -1.81
CA GLU A 23 -23.62 11.12 -1.14
C GLU A 23 -23.44 9.71 -0.55
N ASP A 24 -22.75 8.83 -1.27
CA ASP A 24 -22.47 7.48 -0.80
C ASP A 24 -21.51 7.51 0.40
N ALA A 25 -20.45 8.32 0.33
CA ALA A 25 -19.54 8.55 1.45
C ALA A 25 -20.27 9.13 2.66
N ARG A 26 -21.20 10.07 2.44
CA ARG A 26 -22.03 10.69 3.49
C ARG A 26 -22.97 9.68 4.13
N ARG A 27 -23.69 8.88 3.34
CA ARG A 27 -24.59 7.83 3.86
C ARG A 27 -23.82 6.74 4.60
N GLY A 28 -22.65 6.36 4.11
CA GLY A 28 -21.73 5.46 4.81
C GLY A 28 -21.28 6.06 6.14
N GLY A 29 -20.86 7.32 6.12
CA GLY A 29 -20.42 8.06 7.30
C GLY A 29 -21.50 8.24 8.36
N THR A 30 -22.75 8.54 7.98
CA THR A 30 -23.86 8.69 8.94
C THR A 30 -24.22 7.36 9.60
N LYS A 31 -24.26 6.26 8.84
CA LYS A 31 -24.47 4.91 9.39
C LYS A 31 -23.33 4.51 10.31
N ALA A 32 -22.09 4.70 9.88
CA ALA A 32 -20.91 4.42 10.70
C ALA A 32 -20.92 5.24 12.00
N GLY A 33 -21.26 6.53 11.92
CA GLY A 33 -21.41 7.39 13.10
C GLY A 33 -22.48 6.89 14.07
N LEU A 34 -23.62 6.42 13.57
CA LEU A 34 -24.67 5.82 14.40
C LEU A 34 -24.17 4.53 15.10
N TYR A 35 -23.52 3.63 14.35
CA TYR A 35 -22.98 2.40 14.94
C TYR A 35 -21.91 2.69 16.00
N THR A 36 -21.01 3.64 15.74
CA THR A 36 -20.01 4.09 16.71
C THR A 36 -20.64 4.74 17.95
N GLY A 37 -21.71 5.52 17.77
CA GLY A 37 -22.44 6.13 18.88
C GLY A 37 -23.13 5.08 19.77
N ILE A 38 -23.83 4.12 19.16
CA ILE A 38 -24.50 3.03 19.87
C ILE A 38 -23.48 2.14 20.59
N SER A 39 -22.38 1.78 19.93
CA SER A 39 -21.36 0.92 20.53
C SER A 39 -20.69 1.61 21.72
N LEU A 40 -20.36 2.91 21.60
CA LEU A 40 -19.79 3.68 22.70
C LEU A 40 -20.76 3.79 23.88
N GLY A 41 -22.04 4.08 23.60
CA GLY A 41 -23.09 4.14 24.61
C GLY A 41 -23.29 2.81 25.34
N LEU A 42 -23.37 1.70 24.60
CA LEU A 42 -23.50 0.35 25.16
C LEU A 42 -22.29 -0.03 26.00
N THR A 43 -21.09 0.34 25.55
CA THR A 43 -19.84 0.08 26.30
C THR A 43 -19.85 0.80 27.64
N PHE A 44 -20.18 2.10 27.66
CA PHE A 44 -20.27 2.85 28.93
C PHE A 44 -21.40 2.33 29.83
N ALA A 45 -22.56 1.99 29.27
CA ALA A 45 -23.65 1.40 30.05
C ALA A 45 -23.22 0.08 30.72
N ALA A 46 -22.52 -0.80 30.00
CA ALA A 46 -21.98 -2.04 30.54
C ALA A 46 -20.93 -1.81 31.64
N ILE A 47 -20.03 -0.84 31.45
CA ILE A 47 -19.03 -0.44 32.45
C ILE A 47 -19.73 0.01 33.75
N TYR A 48 -20.70 0.92 33.66
CA TYR A 48 -21.41 1.41 34.85
C TYR A 48 -22.27 0.32 35.51
N ALA A 49 -22.87 -0.58 34.73
CA ALA A 49 -23.60 -1.74 35.27
C ALA A 49 -22.66 -2.68 36.04
N ALA A 50 -21.46 -2.96 35.50
CA ALA A 50 -20.44 -3.75 36.20
C ALA A 50 -19.97 -3.06 37.49
N TYR A 51 -19.80 -1.74 37.47
CA TYR A 51 -19.43 -0.97 38.66
C TYR A 51 -20.51 -1.03 39.74
N ALA A 52 -21.78 -0.82 39.36
CA ALA A 52 -22.90 -0.93 40.27
C ALA A 52 -23.02 -2.33 40.88
N LEU A 53 -22.85 -3.38 40.06
CA LEU A 53 -22.89 -4.77 40.52
C LEU A 53 -21.74 -5.09 41.48
N THR A 54 -20.53 -4.59 41.20
CA THR A 54 -19.36 -4.78 42.07
C THR A 54 -19.57 -4.16 43.43
N ILE A 55 -20.08 -2.92 43.48
CA ILE A 55 -20.36 -2.22 44.74
C ILE A 55 -21.51 -2.89 45.49
N TRP A 56 -22.59 -3.26 44.80
CA TRP A 56 -23.74 -3.92 45.42
C TRP A 56 -23.34 -5.26 46.04
N TYR A 57 -22.70 -6.13 45.26
CA TYR A 57 -22.27 -7.44 45.74
C TYR A 57 -21.18 -7.32 46.80
N GLY A 58 -20.17 -6.48 46.57
CA GLY A 58 -19.12 -6.19 47.56
C GLY A 58 -19.69 -5.66 48.88
N GLY A 59 -20.69 -4.79 48.81
CA GLY A 59 -21.39 -4.29 50.00
C GLY A 59 -22.11 -5.40 50.77
N THR A 60 -22.75 -6.36 50.07
CA THR A 60 -23.36 -7.53 50.73
C THR A 60 -22.32 -8.44 51.40
N LEU A 61 -21.17 -8.67 50.77
CA LEU A 61 -20.06 -9.46 51.37
C LEU A 61 -19.50 -8.82 52.65
N VAL A 62 -19.36 -7.49 52.65
CA VAL A 62 -18.90 -6.74 53.83
C VAL A 62 -19.95 -6.77 54.94
N ARG A 63 -21.24 -6.58 54.61
CA ARG A 63 -22.35 -6.61 55.57
C ARG A 63 -22.50 -7.98 56.24
N ASP A 64 -22.39 -9.05 55.47
CA ASP A 64 -22.64 -10.40 55.95
C ASP A 64 -21.40 -11.01 56.65
N GLY A 65 -20.29 -10.27 56.73
CA GLY A 65 -19.08 -10.68 57.46
C GLY A 65 -18.37 -11.89 56.85
N THR A 66 -18.63 -12.19 55.58
CA THR A 66 -18.00 -13.30 54.85
C THR A 66 -16.48 -13.20 54.87
N ILE A 67 -15.80 -14.34 55.02
CA ILE A 67 -14.34 -14.40 55.10
C ILE A 67 -13.75 -14.28 53.70
N ASN A 68 -12.81 -13.35 53.52
CA ASN A 68 -12.03 -13.19 52.31
C ASN A 68 -11.04 -14.34 52.17
N ALA A 69 -11.13 -15.06 51.04
CA ALA A 69 -10.29 -16.22 50.76
C ALA A 69 -8.79 -15.90 50.66
N LEU A 70 -8.41 -14.66 50.33
CA LEU A 70 -7.00 -14.26 50.20
C LEU A 70 -6.37 -13.90 51.56
N SER A 71 -7.08 -13.19 52.43
CA SER A 71 -6.54 -12.67 53.69
C SER A 71 -6.88 -13.52 54.91
N GLY A 72 -7.88 -14.40 54.81
CA GLY A 72 -8.39 -15.20 55.94
C GLY A 72 -9.19 -14.38 56.96
N LEU A 73 -9.49 -13.11 56.67
CA LEU A 73 -10.24 -12.18 57.51
C LEU A 73 -11.55 -11.78 56.83
N PRO A 74 -12.57 -11.26 57.55
CA PRO A 74 -13.80 -10.77 56.95
C PRO A 74 -13.53 -9.72 55.86
N TYR A 75 -14.33 -9.72 54.78
CA TYR A 75 -14.24 -8.71 53.73
C TYR A 75 -14.38 -7.29 54.30
N THR A 76 -13.45 -6.42 53.94
CA THR A 76 -13.49 -5.00 54.29
C THR A 76 -13.87 -4.14 53.07
N GLY A 77 -14.32 -2.90 53.31
CA GLY A 77 -14.56 -1.95 52.22
C GLY A 77 -13.30 -1.66 51.38
N GLY A 78 -12.11 -1.77 51.99
CA GLY A 78 -10.84 -1.65 51.30
C GLY A 78 -10.61 -2.77 50.28
N ASP A 79 -10.97 -4.00 50.60
CA ASP A 79 -10.85 -5.15 49.70
C ASP A 79 -11.71 -4.99 48.44
N VAL A 80 -12.95 -4.51 48.61
CA VAL A 80 -13.88 -4.27 47.49
C VAL A 80 -13.34 -3.18 46.57
N ILE A 81 -12.82 -2.08 47.13
CA ILE A 81 -12.20 -0.99 46.36
C ILE A 81 -10.94 -1.47 45.62
N ALA A 82 -10.12 -2.31 46.25
CA ALA A 82 -8.91 -2.85 45.63
C ALA A 82 -9.24 -3.77 44.44
N VAL A 83 -10.23 -4.65 44.57
CA VAL A 83 -10.72 -5.49 43.46
C VAL A 83 -11.31 -4.64 42.34
N PHE A 84 -12.06 -3.60 42.68
CA PHE A 84 -12.61 -2.66 41.71
C PHE A 84 -11.52 -1.97 40.87
N PHE A 85 -10.54 -1.35 41.53
CA PHE A 85 -9.48 -0.62 40.82
C PHE A 85 -8.55 -1.54 40.03
N SER A 86 -8.27 -2.75 40.52
CA SER A 86 -7.47 -3.73 39.79
C SER A 86 -8.17 -4.21 38.52
N ALA A 87 -9.48 -4.49 38.58
CA ALA A 87 -10.28 -4.85 37.41
C ALA A 87 -10.35 -3.71 36.38
N LEU A 88 -10.48 -2.46 36.84
CA LEU A 88 -10.47 -1.27 36.01
C LEU A 88 -9.11 -1.13 35.30
N MET A 89 -8.00 -1.17 36.03
CA MET A 89 -6.65 -1.05 35.47
C MET A 89 -6.34 -2.17 34.46
N ALA A 90 -6.74 -3.41 34.74
CA ALA A 90 -6.57 -4.53 33.83
C ALA A 90 -7.33 -4.32 32.50
N THR A 91 -8.58 -3.86 32.58
CA THR A 91 -9.41 -3.60 31.39
C THR A 91 -8.84 -2.46 30.55
N PHE A 92 -8.42 -1.36 31.18
CA PHE A 92 -7.77 -0.24 30.49
C PHE A 92 -6.44 -0.64 29.85
N GLY A 93 -5.63 -1.44 30.54
CA GLY A 93 -4.37 -1.96 30.01
C GLY A 93 -4.57 -2.79 28.75
N LEU A 94 -5.56 -3.68 28.76
CA LEU A 94 -5.89 -4.50 27.58
C LEU A 94 -6.43 -3.66 26.42
N GLY A 95 -7.29 -2.67 26.70
CA GLY A 95 -7.83 -1.77 25.69
C GLY A 95 -6.75 -0.96 24.96
N GLN A 96 -5.75 -0.48 25.70
CA GLN A 96 -4.63 0.30 25.13
C GLN A 96 -3.60 -0.56 24.38
N ALA A 97 -3.62 -1.88 24.53
CA ALA A 97 -2.76 -2.77 23.76
C ALA A 97 -3.23 -2.96 22.29
N MET A 98 -4.47 -2.57 21.97
CA MET A 98 -5.03 -2.77 20.62
C MET A 98 -4.43 -1.86 19.53
N PRO A 99 -4.25 -0.53 19.72
CA PRO A 99 -3.70 0.32 18.65
C PRO A 99 -2.30 -0.09 18.16
N PRO A 100 -1.33 -0.44 19.03
CA PRO A 100 -0.02 -0.92 18.58
C PRO A 100 -0.09 -2.17 17.70
N ILE A 101 -1.03 -3.08 17.96
CA ILE A 101 -1.23 -4.29 17.15
C ILE A 101 -1.66 -3.91 15.73
N GLN A 102 -2.56 -2.94 15.59
CA GLN A 102 -3.00 -2.46 14.27
C GLN A 102 -1.86 -1.81 13.49
N ILE A 103 -1.04 -0.98 14.15
CA ILE A 103 0.12 -0.33 13.52
C ILE A 103 1.12 -1.39 13.04
N PHE A 104 1.36 -2.42 13.85
CA PHE A 104 2.22 -3.53 13.44
C PHE A 104 1.68 -4.27 12.21
N GLN A 105 0.37 -4.50 12.13
CA GLN A 105 -0.26 -5.11 10.95
C GLN A 105 -0.10 -4.27 9.69
N ILE A 106 -0.33 -2.94 9.79
CA ILE A 106 -0.12 -2.00 8.67
C ILE A 106 1.35 -2.02 8.25
N GLY A 107 2.27 -1.95 9.20
CA GLY A 107 3.71 -2.01 8.94
C GLY A 107 4.11 -3.29 8.21
N LYS A 108 3.56 -4.44 8.61
CA LYS A 108 3.81 -5.73 7.94
C LYS A 108 3.29 -5.73 6.50
N ALA A 109 2.10 -5.19 6.25
CA ALA A 109 1.53 -5.10 4.90
C ALA A 109 2.35 -4.18 3.99
N SER A 110 2.73 -2.99 4.49
CA SER A 110 3.58 -2.06 3.75
C SER A 110 4.97 -2.62 3.48
N ALA A 111 5.57 -3.31 4.45
CA ALA A 111 6.84 -4.01 4.25
C ALA A 111 6.74 -5.08 3.16
N GLY A 112 5.60 -5.80 3.07
CA GLY A 112 5.37 -6.79 2.02
C GLY A 112 5.47 -6.22 0.60
N GLU A 113 4.94 -5.01 0.36
CA GLU A 113 5.08 -4.34 -0.95
C GLU A 113 6.52 -3.93 -1.24
N ILE A 114 7.26 -3.49 -0.21
CA ILE A 114 8.70 -3.17 -0.35
C ILE A 114 9.49 -4.44 -0.68
N TYR A 115 9.26 -5.52 0.07
CA TYR A 115 9.91 -6.80 -0.17
C TYR A 115 9.55 -7.38 -1.53
N ARG A 116 8.32 -7.19 -2.03
CA ARG A 116 7.96 -7.63 -3.39
C ARG A 116 8.85 -7.02 -4.46
N VAL A 117 9.22 -5.75 -4.31
CA VAL A 117 10.11 -5.06 -5.27
C VAL A 117 11.57 -5.47 -5.06
N ILE A 118 11.99 -5.71 -3.82
CA ILE A 118 13.37 -6.13 -3.50
C ILE A 118 13.62 -7.58 -3.94
N ASP A 119 12.66 -8.47 -3.72
CA ASP A 119 12.74 -9.90 -4.01
C ASP A 119 12.36 -10.23 -5.47
N GLU A 120 12.08 -9.22 -6.30
CA GLU A 120 11.82 -9.41 -7.73
C GLU A 120 13.11 -9.88 -8.41
N GLU A 121 13.15 -11.17 -8.79
CA GLU A 121 14.31 -11.80 -9.41
C GLU A 121 14.54 -11.24 -10.83
N VAL A 122 15.51 -10.35 -10.92
CA VAL A 122 16.20 -9.84 -12.13
C VAL A 122 15.28 -9.07 -13.12
N PRO A 123 15.52 -7.78 -13.36
CA PRO A 123 14.77 -7.06 -14.38
C PRO A 123 14.97 -7.70 -15.75
N LEU A 124 13.90 -7.83 -16.54
CA LEU A 124 13.90 -8.36 -17.91
C LEU A 124 14.99 -7.71 -18.80
N ILE A 125 15.32 -6.45 -18.53
CA ILE A 125 16.38 -5.72 -19.18
C ILE A 125 17.46 -5.39 -18.15
N GLU A 126 18.58 -6.10 -18.22
CA GLU A 126 19.76 -5.81 -17.40
C GLU A 126 20.31 -4.42 -17.74
N THR A 127 20.27 -3.52 -16.77
CA THR A 127 21.02 -2.27 -16.87
C THR A 127 22.52 -2.55 -16.67
N SER A 128 23.38 -1.68 -17.19
CA SER A 128 24.84 -1.77 -17.01
C SER A 128 25.25 -1.88 -15.53
N ILE A 129 24.46 -1.26 -14.64
CA ILE A 129 24.64 -1.28 -13.18
C ILE A 129 24.40 -2.69 -12.61
N THR A 130 23.39 -3.41 -13.11
CA THR A 130 23.10 -4.80 -12.69
C THR A 130 24.22 -5.75 -13.11
N ARG A 131 24.77 -5.58 -14.32
CA ARG A 131 25.89 -6.42 -14.81
C ARG A 131 27.14 -6.28 -13.94
N GLU A 132 27.52 -5.06 -13.56
CA GLU A 132 28.70 -4.82 -12.70
C GLU A 132 28.58 -5.46 -11.30
N MET A 133 27.38 -5.43 -10.72
CA MET A 133 27.08 -6.01 -9.39
C MET A 133 27.10 -7.54 -9.41
N THR A 134 26.62 -8.18 -10.47
CA THR A 134 26.74 -9.65 -10.65
C THR A 134 28.17 -10.11 -10.92
N SER A 135 28.97 -9.32 -11.65
CA SER A 135 30.37 -9.67 -11.93
C SER A 135 31.33 -9.45 -10.76
N THR A 136 30.99 -8.63 -9.76
CA THR A 136 31.85 -8.40 -8.58
C THR A 136 31.77 -9.51 -7.53
N THR A 137 30.82 -10.44 -7.62
CA THR A 137 30.75 -11.61 -6.73
C THR A 137 31.65 -12.75 -7.21
N SER A 138 32.18 -12.68 -8.43
CA SER A 138 33.10 -13.67 -9.00
C SER A 138 34.35 -12.97 -9.56
N SER A 139 35.45 -13.07 -8.82
CA SER A 139 36.83 -12.67 -9.19
C SER A 139 37.21 -11.18 -9.09
N SER A 140 38.17 -10.94 -8.20
CA SER A 140 38.91 -9.70 -7.98
C SER A 140 39.95 -9.45 -9.07
N SER A 141 39.52 -9.18 -10.30
CA SER A 141 40.40 -8.64 -11.35
C SER A 141 39.77 -7.40 -11.97
N THR A 142 40.50 -6.30 -11.95
CA THR A 142 40.16 -5.05 -12.64
C THR A 142 39.78 -5.36 -14.08
N PRO A 143 38.54 -5.13 -14.53
CA PRO A 143 38.18 -5.39 -15.92
C PRO A 143 38.95 -4.42 -16.83
N PRO A 144 39.50 -4.89 -17.97
CA PRO A 144 40.12 -4.02 -18.95
C PRO A 144 39.10 -2.98 -19.46
N PRO A 145 39.54 -1.75 -19.82
CA PRO A 145 38.63 -0.75 -20.36
C PRO A 145 37.92 -1.34 -21.60
N PRO A 146 36.59 -1.15 -21.72
CA PRO A 146 35.85 -1.67 -22.86
C PRO A 146 36.46 -1.14 -24.15
N PRO A 147 36.56 -1.97 -25.21
CA PRO A 147 37.06 -1.52 -26.49
C PRO A 147 36.20 -0.33 -26.98
N PRO A 148 36.80 0.63 -27.70
CA PRO A 148 36.04 1.74 -28.28
C PRO A 148 34.90 1.18 -29.13
N VAL A 149 33.66 1.49 -28.75
CA VAL A 149 32.46 1.00 -29.42
C VAL A 149 32.38 1.68 -30.78
N SER A 150 32.78 0.99 -31.84
CA SER A 150 32.63 1.46 -33.21
C SER A 150 31.30 0.95 -33.78
N PHE A 151 30.31 1.84 -33.86
CA PHE A 151 29.05 1.55 -34.55
C PHE A 151 29.31 1.61 -36.05
N SER A 152 29.24 0.45 -36.74
CA SER A 152 29.38 0.36 -38.20
C SER A 152 28.03 0.25 -38.91
N LYS A 153 27.06 -0.42 -38.27
CA LYS A 153 25.73 -0.69 -38.81
C LYS A 153 24.73 -1.00 -37.68
N LEU A 154 23.51 -0.52 -37.84
CA LEU A 154 22.33 -0.83 -37.04
C LEU A 154 21.31 -1.52 -37.94
N SER A 155 20.75 -2.65 -37.50
CA SER A 155 19.82 -3.45 -38.28
C SER A 155 18.59 -3.83 -37.45
N PHE A 156 17.41 -3.47 -37.93
CA PHE A 156 16.13 -4.07 -37.51
C PHE A 156 15.81 -5.22 -38.46
N ARG A 157 15.46 -6.39 -37.91
CA ARG A 157 15.12 -7.58 -38.69
C ARG A 157 13.85 -8.22 -38.14
N ASP A 158 12.84 -8.23 -38.99
CA ASP A 158 11.55 -8.90 -38.82
C ASP A 158 10.90 -8.62 -37.46
N VAL A 159 11.10 -7.38 -36.97
CA VAL A 159 10.72 -6.99 -35.61
C VAL A 159 9.21 -6.89 -35.52
N CYS A 160 8.64 -7.70 -34.64
CA CYS A 160 7.25 -7.64 -34.21
C CYS A 160 7.23 -7.22 -32.75
N PHE A 161 6.40 -6.25 -32.36
CA PHE A 161 6.40 -5.77 -30.98
C PHE A 161 5.01 -5.33 -30.51
N THR A 162 4.73 -5.62 -29.25
CA THR A 162 3.49 -5.29 -28.54
C THR A 162 3.83 -4.78 -27.13
N TYR A 163 3.21 -3.68 -26.70
CA TYR A 163 3.44 -3.17 -25.35
C TYR A 163 2.77 -4.08 -24.30
N PRO A 164 3.45 -4.38 -23.16
CA PRO A 164 2.86 -5.18 -22.08
C PRO A 164 1.56 -4.60 -21.50
N SER A 165 1.38 -3.27 -21.56
CA SER A 165 0.18 -2.58 -21.10
C SER A 165 -1.03 -2.73 -22.03
N ARG A 166 -0.82 -3.18 -23.27
CA ARG A 166 -1.85 -3.39 -24.31
C ARG A 166 -1.50 -4.63 -25.15
N PRO A 167 -1.55 -5.84 -24.55
CA PRO A 167 -1.12 -7.09 -25.20
C PRO A 167 -1.94 -7.44 -26.44
N GLU A 168 -3.13 -6.86 -26.60
CA GLU A 168 -4.05 -7.11 -27.71
C GLU A 168 -3.73 -6.32 -28.99
N VAL A 169 -2.86 -5.29 -28.92
CA VAL A 169 -2.55 -4.42 -30.07
C VAL A 169 -1.08 -4.56 -30.46
N GLN A 170 -0.84 -5.25 -31.57
CA GLN A 170 0.48 -5.31 -32.18
C GLN A 170 0.85 -3.95 -32.81
N VAL A 171 1.95 -3.34 -32.35
CA VAL A 171 2.39 -2.00 -32.78
C VAL A 171 3.34 -2.07 -33.95
N LEU A 172 4.30 -3.00 -33.92
CA LEU A 172 5.22 -3.26 -35.03
C LEU A 172 4.93 -4.65 -35.60
N SER A 173 4.84 -4.74 -36.93
CA SER A 173 4.59 -5.98 -37.65
C SER A 173 5.64 -6.17 -38.73
N ASN A 174 6.58 -7.09 -38.47
CA ASN A 174 7.62 -7.52 -39.39
C ASN A 174 8.46 -6.36 -39.97
N VAL A 175 8.97 -5.48 -39.11
CA VAL A 175 9.72 -4.29 -39.54
C VAL A 175 11.21 -4.61 -39.70
N SER A 176 11.72 -4.37 -40.91
CA SER A 176 13.11 -4.63 -41.31
C SER A 176 13.73 -3.41 -41.99
N PHE A 177 14.86 -2.92 -41.47
CA PHE A 177 15.65 -1.84 -42.09
C PHE A 177 17.09 -1.81 -41.60
N ASP A 178 17.97 -1.20 -42.38
CA ASP A 178 19.40 -1.05 -42.09
C ASP A 178 19.80 0.43 -42.07
N ILE A 179 20.58 0.84 -41.07
CA ILE A 179 21.16 2.19 -40.94
C ILE A 179 22.68 2.04 -40.80
N THR A 180 23.43 2.68 -41.70
CA THR A 180 24.90 2.67 -41.69
C THR A 180 25.46 3.95 -41.10
N THR A 181 26.72 3.91 -40.65
CA THR A 181 27.40 5.06 -40.03
C THR A 181 27.44 6.26 -40.98
N GLY A 182 27.06 7.44 -40.49
CA GLY A 182 26.99 8.68 -41.27
C GLY A 182 25.69 8.87 -42.06
N MET A 183 24.83 7.85 -42.13
CA MET A 183 23.51 7.96 -42.74
C MET A 183 22.54 8.72 -41.82
N LYS A 184 21.74 9.63 -42.38
CA LYS A 184 20.62 10.27 -41.69
C LYS A 184 19.33 9.65 -42.19
N VAL A 185 18.52 9.11 -41.27
CA VAL A 185 17.24 8.48 -41.55
C VAL A 185 16.12 9.25 -40.87
N ALA A 186 15.00 9.42 -41.55
CA ALA A 186 13.80 10.02 -40.99
C ALA A 186 12.65 9.01 -41.08
N PHE A 187 12.00 8.73 -39.95
CA PHE A 187 10.80 7.90 -39.90
C PHE A 187 9.56 8.76 -40.12
N VAL A 188 8.86 8.51 -41.22
CA VAL A 188 7.63 9.21 -41.60
C VAL A 188 6.47 8.22 -41.62
N GLY A 189 5.28 8.71 -41.26
CA GLY A 189 4.07 7.90 -41.22
C GLY A 189 2.98 8.53 -40.35
N GLU A 190 1.79 7.97 -40.41
CA GLU A 190 0.61 8.46 -39.69
C GLU A 190 0.77 8.42 -38.16
N SER A 191 -0.01 9.21 -37.43
CA SER A 191 -0.01 9.16 -35.96
C SER A 191 -0.34 7.73 -35.49
N GLY A 192 0.45 7.18 -34.57
CA GLY A 192 0.27 5.80 -34.09
C GLY A 192 0.96 4.70 -34.90
N SER A 193 1.65 5.01 -36.00
CA SER A 193 2.34 4.02 -36.85
C SER A 193 3.59 3.35 -36.23
N GLY A 194 3.83 3.48 -34.92
CA GLY A 194 4.98 2.86 -34.23
C GLY A 194 6.33 3.59 -34.33
N LYS A 195 6.40 4.81 -34.88
CA LYS A 195 7.68 5.57 -35.02
C LYS A 195 8.43 5.77 -33.69
N SER A 196 7.73 6.23 -32.66
CA SER A 196 8.30 6.41 -31.31
C SER A 196 8.64 5.07 -30.65
N THR A 197 7.93 4.00 -31.03
CA THR A 197 8.19 2.64 -30.54
C THR A 197 9.50 2.08 -31.11
N VAL A 198 9.81 2.36 -32.37
CA VAL A 198 11.13 2.04 -32.95
C VAL A 198 12.26 2.71 -32.16
N MET A 199 12.08 3.98 -31.77
CA MET A 199 13.07 4.68 -30.92
C MET A 199 13.18 4.03 -29.53
N ALA A 200 12.07 3.66 -28.90
CA ALA A 200 12.07 3.00 -27.60
C ALA A 200 12.78 1.62 -27.62
N LEU A 201 12.68 0.87 -28.72
CA LEU A 201 13.40 -0.39 -28.93
C LEU A 201 14.89 -0.16 -29.22
N LEU A 202 15.23 0.91 -29.95
CA LEU A 202 16.63 1.30 -30.21
C LEU A 202 17.37 1.69 -28.93
N GLU A 203 16.69 2.41 -28.04
CA GLU A 203 17.18 2.75 -26.70
C GLU A 203 17.10 1.57 -25.73
N ARG A 204 16.54 0.43 -26.17
CA ARG A 204 16.34 -0.80 -25.41
C ARG A 204 15.58 -0.59 -24.10
N PHE A 205 14.53 0.25 -24.12
CA PHE A 205 13.56 0.32 -23.02
C PHE A 205 12.60 -0.87 -23.01
N TYR A 206 12.48 -1.55 -24.14
CA TYR A 206 11.74 -2.78 -24.32
C TYR A 206 12.57 -3.73 -25.19
N ASP A 207 12.40 -5.03 -25.01
CA ASP A 207 12.91 -6.01 -25.95
C ASP A 207 11.82 -6.35 -27.00
N PRO A 208 12.21 -6.60 -28.26
CA PRO A 208 11.29 -6.89 -29.37
C PRO A 208 10.57 -8.24 -29.19
#